data_AF-A0A5C7TT17-F1
#
_entry.id   AF-A0A5C7TT17-F1
#
_cell.length_a   1.000
_cell.length_b   1.000
_cell.length_c   1.000
_cell.angle_alpha   90.00
_cell.angle_beta   90.00
_cell.angle_gamma   90.00
#
_symmetry.space_group_name_H-M   'P 1'
#
loop_
_entity.id
_entity.type
_entity.pdbx_description
1 polymer ?
#
loop_
_entity_poly.entity_id
_entity_poly.type
_entity_poly.pdbx_seq_one_letter_code
_entity_poly.pdbx_strand_id
1 'polypeptide(L)'
;MSIKIEGNDCLPPISGGYLLVTIDDEEVSTIGVPSPILADKYRDSVNENYDDFDDSEGNHYSVSVWSSNVGVDWEVTVKSASSSNESSLADRIKVEYQANDF
;
A
#
# COMPACT_ATOMS: atom_id res chain seq x y z
N MET A 1 10.68 -14.52 -8.03
CA MET A 1 11.49 -13.31 -7.73
C MET A 1 10.52 -12.25 -7.20
N SER A 2 10.99 -11.15 -6.63
CA SER A 2 10.14 -10.17 -5.94
C SER A 2 10.44 -8.73 -6.34
N ILE A 3 9.40 -7.98 -6.68
CA ILE A 3 9.41 -6.55 -6.98
C ILE A 3 8.98 -5.79 -5.72
N LYS A 4 9.56 -4.61 -5.48
CA LYS A 4 9.19 -3.76 -4.35
C LYS A 4 8.87 -2.36 -4.85
N ILE A 5 7.70 -1.85 -4.47
CA ILE A 5 7.18 -0.53 -4.82
C ILE A 5 6.99 0.24 -3.51
N GLU A 6 7.67 1.36 -3.36
CA GLU A 6 7.58 2.22 -2.18
C GLU A 6 6.94 3.55 -2.57
N GLY A 7 6.20 4.14 -1.64
CA GLY A 7 5.67 5.49 -1.80
C GLY A 7 5.37 6.12 -0.45
N ASN A 8 5.15 7.44 -0.48
CA ASN A 8 4.78 8.19 0.70
C ASN A 8 3.88 9.38 0.38
N ASP A 9 3.20 9.86 1.43
CA ASP A 9 2.49 11.12 1.46
C ASP A 9 2.85 11.86 2.75
N CYS A 10 3.18 13.14 2.63
CA CYS A 10 3.63 13.98 3.76
C CYS A 10 2.47 14.56 4.58
N LEU A 11 1.21 14.24 4.25
CA LEU A 11 0.04 14.68 4.97
C LEU A 11 -0.47 13.56 5.90
N PRO A 12 -0.66 13.84 7.20
CA PRO A 12 -1.17 12.84 8.13
C PRO A 12 -2.60 12.41 7.76
N PRO A 13 -2.91 11.10 7.77
CA PRO A 13 -4.24 10.60 7.41
C PRO A 13 -5.18 10.73 8.60
N ILE A 14 -5.59 11.96 8.95
CA ILE A 14 -6.37 12.26 10.16
C ILE A 14 -7.59 11.34 10.33
N SER A 15 -8.34 11.09 9.26
CA SER A 15 -9.51 10.19 9.22
C SER A 15 -9.19 8.81 8.64
N GLY A 16 -7.90 8.45 8.56
CA GLY A 16 -7.42 7.32 7.77
C GLY A 16 -7.48 7.60 6.28
N GLY A 17 -7.41 6.53 5.50
CA GLY A 17 -7.51 6.57 4.04
C GLY A 17 -7.44 5.17 3.48
N TYR A 18 -7.06 5.06 2.21
CA TYR A 18 -6.83 3.78 1.57
C TYR A 18 -5.75 3.89 0.50
N LEU A 19 -5.06 2.78 0.28
CA LEU A 19 -4.21 2.57 -0.88
C LEU A 19 -5.01 1.80 -1.92
N LEU A 20 -5.11 2.37 -3.11
CA LEU A 20 -5.69 1.73 -4.27
C LEU A 20 -4.57 1.06 -5.06
N VAL A 21 -4.63 -0.26 -5.21
CA VAL A 21 -3.70 -1.03 -6.05
C VAL A 21 -4.40 -1.40 -7.34
N THR A 22 -3.87 -0.88 -8.45
CA THR A 22 -4.37 -1.17 -9.79
C THR A 22 -3.32 -1.89 -10.63
N ILE A 23 -3.79 -2.78 -11.50
CA ILE A 23 -2.98 -3.48 -12.49
C ILE A 23 -3.67 -3.27 -13.84
N ASP A 24 -2.94 -2.77 -14.84
CA ASP A 24 -3.51 -2.41 -16.15
C ASP A 24 -4.76 -1.50 -16.05
N ASP A 25 -4.74 -0.57 -15.10
CA ASP A 25 -5.84 0.35 -14.79
C ASP A 25 -7.12 -0.32 -14.24
N GLU A 26 -7.07 -1.59 -13.85
CA GLU A 26 -8.15 -2.28 -13.12
C GLU A 26 -7.84 -2.33 -11.61
N GLU A 27 -8.83 -2.01 -10.77
CA GLU A 27 -8.71 -2.12 -9.31
C GLU A 27 -8.67 -3.59 -8.90
N VAL A 28 -7.59 -3.98 -8.24
CA VAL A 28 -7.39 -5.36 -7.77
C VAL A 28 -7.54 -5.45 -6.26
N SER A 29 -7.10 -4.43 -5.52
CA SER A 29 -7.22 -4.40 -4.08
C SER A 29 -7.25 -2.98 -3.54
N THR A 30 -7.93 -2.82 -2.41
CA THR A 30 -8.02 -1.58 -1.64
C THR A 30 -7.61 -1.87 -0.21
N ILE A 31 -6.51 -1.26 0.24
CA ILE A 31 -5.90 -1.50 1.55
C ILE A 31 -6.18 -0.32 2.47
N GLY A 32 -6.72 -0.58 3.66
CA GLY A 32 -7.00 0.46 4.64
C GLY A 32 -5.73 1.11 5.19
N VAL A 33 -5.70 2.44 5.20
CA VAL A 33 -4.67 3.24 5.88
C VAL A 33 -5.24 3.69 7.22
N PRO A 34 -4.70 3.22 8.35
CA PRO A 34 -5.24 3.57 9.65
C PRO A 34 -5.04 5.06 9.97
N SER A 35 -5.95 5.63 10.77
CA SER A 35 -5.76 6.98 11.30
C SER A 35 -4.66 6.97 12.36
N PRO A 36 -3.72 7.93 12.38
CA PRO A 36 -2.67 7.99 13.38
C PRO A 36 -3.22 8.46 14.73
N ILE A 37 -4.45 9.00 14.78
CA ILE A 37 -5.12 9.42 16.01
C ILE A 37 -5.49 8.21 16.89
N LEU A 38 -5.65 7.04 16.27
CA LEU A 38 -5.92 5.79 16.97
C LEU A 38 -4.66 5.17 17.58
N ALA A 39 -3.47 5.73 17.33
CA ALA A 39 -2.23 5.21 17.87
C ALA A 39 -2.15 5.49 19.38
N ASP A 40 -1.41 4.67 20.13
CA ASP A 40 -1.15 4.91 21.55
C ASP A 40 -0.66 6.35 21.74
N LYS A 41 -1.07 7.04 22.81
CA LYS A 41 -0.98 8.51 23.01
C LYS A 41 0.43 9.12 23.07
N TYR A 42 1.43 8.48 22.49
CA TYR A 42 2.79 8.96 22.33
C TYR A 42 2.95 9.71 21.00
N ARG A 43 3.85 10.70 21.01
CA ARG A 43 4.06 11.65 19.92
C ARG A 43 4.71 11.00 18.68
N ASP A 44 5.29 9.83 18.86
CA ASP A 44 6.04 9.03 17.89
C ASP A 44 5.31 7.74 17.49
N SER A 45 4.05 7.58 17.88
CA SER A 45 3.30 6.38 17.54
C SER A 45 3.00 6.28 16.05
N VAL A 46 3.25 5.09 15.51
CA VAL A 46 2.97 4.70 14.13
C VAL A 46 1.91 3.62 14.17
N ASN A 47 0.84 3.78 13.40
CA ASN A 47 -0.13 2.72 13.16
C ASN A 47 0.22 2.00 11.87
N GLU A 48 0.22 0.67 11.94
CA GLU A 48 0.56 -0.20 10.85
C GLU A 48 -0.65 -1.02 10.39
N ASN A 49 -0.76 -1.24 9.09
CA ASN A 49 -1.66 -2.23 8.52
C ASN A 49 -0.89 -3.11 7.54
N TYR A 50 -1.13 -4.41 7.62
CA TYR A 50 -0.54 -5.42 6.77
C TYR A 50 -1.67 -6.16 6.07
N ASP A 51 -1.56 -6.26 4.75
CA ASP A 51 -2.53 -6.97 3.92
C ASP A 51 -1.82 -7.80 2.86
N ASP A 52 -2.43 -8.91 2.47
CA ASP A 52 -1.90 -9.80 1.45
C ASP A 52 -3.01 -10.35 0.55
N PHE A 53 -2.73 -10.40 -0.74
CA PHE A 53 -3.69 -10.89 -1.74
C PHE A 53 -2.98 -11.49 -2.96
N ASP A 54 -3.70 -12.31 -3.70
CA ASP A 54 -3.23 -12.91 -4.95
C ASP A 54 -4.06 -12.38 -6.14
N ASP A 55 -3.41 -12.18 -7.29
CA ASP A 55 -4.12 -11.88 -8.54
C ASP A 55 -4.50 -13.15 -9.33
N SER A 56 -5.24 -12.98 -10.42
CA SER A 56 -5.65 -14.08 -11.29
C SER A 56 -4.50 -14.72 -12.08
N GLU A 57 -3.36 -14.04 -12.19
CA GLU A 57 -2.15 -14.55 -12.83
C GLU A 57 -1.29 -15.39 -11.84
N GLY A 58 -1.69 -15.43 -10.57
CA GLY A 58 -1.01 -16.16 -9.49
C GLY A 58 0.13 -15.37 -8.83
N ASN A 59 0.23 -14.07 -9.09
CA ASN A 59 1.20 -13.22 -8.41
C ASN A 59 0.69 -12.90 -7.00
N HIS A 60 1.60 -12.92 -6.02
CA HIS A 60 1.28 -12.67 -4.62
C HIS A 60 1.75 -11.28 -4.21
N TYR A 61 0.87 -10.49 -3.62
CA TYR A 61 1.09 -9.12 -3.19
C TYR A 61 1.09 -9.07 -1.67
N SER A 62 2.10 -8.44 -1.10
CA SER A 62 2.18 -8.14 0.33
C SER A 62 2.31 -6.64 0.50
N VAL A 63 1.34 -6.02 1.16
CA VAL A 63 1.25 -4.59 1.37
C VAL A 63 1.51 -4.29 2.85
N SER A 64 2.40 -3.35 3.11
CA SER A 64 2.67 -2.80 4.43
C SER A 64 2.44 -1.30 4.39
N VAL A 65 1.63 -0.80 5.31
CA VAL A 65 1.27 0.61 5.41
C VAL A 65 1.62 1.10 6.80
N TRP A 66 2.30 2.24 6.89
CA TRP A 66 2.61 2.92 8.13
C TRP A 66 2.04 4.32 8.10
N SER A 67 1.30 4.68 9.15
CA SER A 67 0.67 5.99 9.28
C SER A 67 1.09 6.63 10.59
N SER A 68 1.37 7.93 10.55
CA SER A 68 1.85 8.69 11.70
C SER A 68 1.33 10.12 11.66
N ASN A 69 1.73 10.92 12.64
CA ASN A 69 1.45 12.35 12.66
C ASN A 69 2.29 13.17 11.66
N VAL A 70 3.20 12.54 10.90
CA VAL A 70 3.99 13.21 9.85
C VAL A 70 3.60 12.81 8.44
N GLY A 71 2.80 11.75 8.26
CA GLY A 71 2.45 11.25 6.94
C GLY A 71 2.11 9.77 6.90
N VAL A 72 2.07 9.25 5.68
CA VAL A 72 1.85 7.84 5.35
C VAL A 72 3.01 7.35 4.52
N ASP A 73 3.56 6.20 4.89
CA ASP A 73 4.54 5.46 4.11
C ASP A 73 3.94 4.11 3.76
N TRP A 74 4.24 3.60 2.57
CA TRP A 74 3.79 2.27 2.17
C TRP A 74 4.82 1.54 1.35
N GLU A 75 4.73 0.22 1.42
CA GLU A 75 5.51 -0.73 0.67
C GLU A 75 4.60 -1.82 0.11
N VAL A 76 4.68 -2.06 -1.20
CA VAL A 76 4.04 -3.18 -1.87
C VAL A 76 5.13 -4.09 -2.41
N THR A 77 5.20 -5.30 -1.88
CA THR A 77 6.08 -6.37 -2.38
C THR A 77 5.28 -7.33 -3.23
N VAL A 78 5.68 -7.54 -4.47
CA VAL A 78 5.02 -8.44 -5.43
C VAL A 78 5.93 -9.61 -5.74
N LYS A 79 5.46 -10.83 -5.46
CA LYS A 79 6.13 -12.07 -5.83
C LYS A 79 5.47 -12.61 -7.09
N SER A 80 6.16 -12.48 -8.22
CA SER A 80 5.67 -12.99 -9.51
C SER A 80 5.66 -14.52 -9.54
N ALA A 81 4.59 -15.11 -10.08
CA ALA A 81 4.50 -16.54 -10.36
C ALA A 81 5.43 -16.98 -11.49
N SER A 82 5.76 -16.07 -12.42
CA SER A 82 6.62 -16.34 -13.57
C SER A 82 7.87 -15.46 -13.57
N SER A 83 9.03 -16.08 -13.78
CA SER A 83 10.34 -15.41 -13.77
C SER A 83 10.65 -14.56 -15.01
N SER A 84 9.78 -14.56 -16.04
CA SER A 84 10.06 -13.91 -17.33
C SER A 84 9.49 -12.50 -17.51
N ASN A 85 8.59 -12.04 -16.62
CA ASN A 85 7.75 -10.85 -16.86
C ASN A 85 7.88 -9.75 -15.79
N GLU A 86 8.95 -9.73 -14.98
CA GLU A 86 9.02 -8.80 -13.84
C GLU A 86 9.06 -7.33 -14.23
N SER A 87 9.86 -6.93 -15.22
CA SER A 87 9.93 -5.52 -15.63
C SER A 87 8.59 -5.04 -16.20
N SER A 88 7.90 -5.88 -16.96
CA SER A 88 6.57 -5.57 -17.47
C SER A 88 5.52 -5.54 -16.37
N LEU A 89 5.65 -6.36 -15.32
CA LEU A 89 4.68 -6.37 -14.22
C LEU A 89 4.80 -5.11 -13.36
N ALA A 90 6.03 -4.66 -13.07
CA ALA A 90 6.27 -3.43 -12.32
C ALA A 90 5.66 -2.20 -13.03
N ASP A 91 5.79 -2.12 -14.36
CA ASP A 91 5.25 -1.00 -15.15
C ASP A 91 3.71 -0.99 -15.21
N ARG A 92 3.06 -2.13 -14.94
CA ARG A 92 1.59 -2.28 -14.97
C ARG A 92 0.93 -1.96 -13.63
N ILE A 93 1.69 -2.07 -12.53
CA ILE A 93 1.18 -1.84 -11.18
C ILE A 93 1.23 -0.34 -10.87
N LYS A 94 0.10 0.22 -10.45
CA LYS A 94 0.05 1.56 -9.87
C LYS A 94 -0.53 1.48 -8.46
N VAL A 95 0.08 2.22 -7.55
CA VAL A 95 -0.35 2.35 -6.17
C VAL A 95 -0.63 3.81 -5.91
N GLU A 96 -1.87 4.12 -5.55
CA GLU A 96 -2.31 5.49 -5.28
C GLU A 96 -2.84 5.59 -3.86
N TYR A 97 -2.40 6.61 -3.13
CA TYR A 97 -2.93 6.92 -1.82
C TYR A 97 -4.09 7.90 -1.94
N GLN A 98 -5.20 7.57 -1.29
CA GLN A 98 -6.35 8.46 -1.14
C GLN A 98 -6.68 8.65 0.34
N ALA A 99 -6.55 9.88 0.82
CA ALA A 99 -7.01 10.26 2.15
C ALA A 99 -8.53 10.28 2.20
N ASN A 100 -9.10 9.88 3.34
CA ASN A 100 -10.54 10.08 3.55
C ASN A 100 -10.83 11.57 3.71
N ASP A 101 -11.73 12.09 2.87
CA ASP A 101 -12.35 13.39 3.10
C ASP A 101 -13.26 13.30 4.35
N PHE A 102 -13.16 14.34 5.20
CA PHE A 102 -13.78 14.44 6.52
C PHE A 102 -15.26 14.04 6.60
#